data_AF-A0A7C1X1Y3-F1
#
_entry.id   AF-A0A7C1X1Y3-F1
#
_cell.length_a   1.000
_cell.length_b   1.000
_cell.length_c   1.000
_cell.angle_alpha   90.00
_cell.angle_beta   90.00
_cell.angle_gamma   90.00
#
_symmetry.space_group_name_H-M   'P 1'
#
loop_
_entity.id
_entity.type
_entity.pdbx_description
1 polymer ?
#
loop_
_entity_poly.entity_id
_entity_poly.type
_entity_poly.pdbx_seq_one_letter_code
_entity_poly.pdbx_strand_id
1 'polypeptide(L)'
;MAKSSRRKTAAGSERTTVRKKKPARKGSKKRSNAKRRAKSVRLDPAELPDDTHVLLAARGMVLFPRVVLPIVVGRERSVRAVRAAVESSRPIAILLQRDEIQEEPGPEDLHSIGTVATIVRHVTAPDGSHHVIAQGERRFRVEEFLQTDPYFIVRTSPVEEPPTEGREKEIEARLLNLKARAHEALSLLPQKPEDLDQAIENAADASAATDLIATFLDISVTEKQEVLELADIPKRMELVERRLEERIEILSLSAELRQRAQGTMEKAQREYLLREQLRQIQAELGEGHSVERDELARSIERSRMPAAVKKEARRELARLSRMHESSSEASVLHSYLDCLLELPWGKRSRDHLDLARARKILDEDHFGLDKVKRRILEFLAVRKLKPDGRGPILCLVGPPGVGKTSLGRSIARVLGRKFVRISLGGVHDESEVRGHRRTYVGAMPGSIMQHIRKAGTMNPVFLLDELDKLERSMQGDPASALLEVLDPEQNHAFVDRYLNVPFDLSRVFFLATANVVDRIPGPLRDRCEVI
;
A
#
# COMPACT_ATOMS: atom_id res chain seq x y z
N MET A 1 9.05 4.21 -28.55
CA MET A 1 9.84 5.13 -29.39
C MET A 1 10.28 6.31 -28.53
N ALA A 2 11.59 6.57 -28.48
CA ALA A 2 12.28 7.65 -27.79
C ALA A 2 11.90 9.04 -28.35
N LYS A 3 12.03 10.18 -27.65
CA LYS A 3 13.25 10.91 -27.20
C LYS A 3 12.78 12.06 -26.25
N SER A 4 13.46 12.36 -25.13
CA SER A 4 14.58 13.35 -24.98
C SER A 4 14.23 14.76 -25.52
N SER A 5 14.44 15.92 -24.88
CA SER A 5 15.58 16.34 -24.04
C SER A 5 15.34 17.67 -23.29
N ARG A 6 16.12 17.81 -22.22
CA ARG A 6 16.51 18.97 -21.39
C ARG A 6 16.77 20.35 -22.05
N ARG A 7 16.55 21.37 -21.20
CA ARG A 7 17.35 22.58 -20.83
C ARG A 7 17.78 23.64 -21.87
N LYS A 8 17.40 24.89 -21.52
CA LYS A 8 18.21 26.13 -21.31
C LYS A 8 19.49 26.33 -22.13
N THR A 9 19.62 27.52 -22.73
CA THR A 9 20.67 28.57 -22.49
C THR A 9 20.40 29.78 -23.42
N ALA A 10 20.28 31.01 -22.89
CA ALA A 10 21.29 32.11 -22.85
C ALA A 10 21.36 32.90 -24.19
N ALA A 11 21.61 34.21 -24.32
CA ALA A 11 22.16 35.29 -23.49
C ALA A 11 21.92 36.66 -24.18
N GLY A 12 22.26 37.77 -23.51
CA GLY A 12 22.70 39.06 -24.11
C GLY A 12 21.59 40.05 -24.47
N SER A 13 21.31 41.09 -23.67
CA SER A 13 21.97 42.41 -23.61
C SER A 13 21.89 43.23 -24.91
N GLU A 14 21.10 44.32 -24.92
CA GLU A 14 21.60 45.67 -25.22
C GLU A 14 20.54 46.77 -25.04
N ARG A 15 21.02 47.90 -24.54
CA ARG A 15 20.30 49.16 -24.30
C ARG A 15 20.18 49.92 -25.62
N THR A 16 19.05 50.56 -25.90
CA THR A 16 19.08 52.00 -26.28
C THR A 16 17.72 52.69 -26.16
N THR A 17 17.77 53.72 -25.32
CA THR A 17 16.94 54.93 -25.16
C THR A 17 16.28 55.52 -26.42
N VAL A 18 15.15 56.23 -26.26
CA VAL A 18 15.05 57.71 -26.33
C VAL A 18 13.59 58.22 -26.28
N ARG A 19 13.28 59.01 -25.23
CA ARG A 19 12.56 60.32 -25.14
C ARG A 19 11.19 60.50 -25.84
N LYS A 20 10.26 61.38 -25.44
CA LYS A 20 9.99 62.40 -24.39
C LYS A 20 8.56 62.89 -24.77
N LYS A 21 7.68 63.35 -23.87
CA LYS A 21 7.69 64.74 -23.33
C LYS A 21 6.58 64.89 -22.27
N LYS A 22 7.00 65.38 -21.09
CA LYS A 22 6.19 66.16 -20.13
C LYS A 22 5.78 67.52 -20.75
N PRO A 23 4.89 68.32 -20.14
CA PRO A 23 5.28 69.23 -19.03
C PRO A 23 4.15 69.35 -17.96
N ALA A 24 4.22 70.01 -16.80
CA ALA A 24 5.15 70.98 -16.21
C ALA A 24 5.03 70.88 -14.66
N ARG A 25 6.15 70.79 -13.91
CA ARG A 25 6.76 71.86 -13.07
C ARG A 25 5.94 72.17 -11.79
N LYS A 26 6.48 72.00 -10.59
CA LYS A 26 7.54 72.87 -10.03
C LYS A 26 8.30 72.18 -8.89
N GLY A 27 9.56 72.58 -8.77
CA GLY A 27 10.58 71.90 -7.98
C GLY A 27 10.67 72.30 -6.52
N SER A 28 11.41 71.43 -5.84
CA SER A 28 12.06 71.53 -4.54
C SER A 28 12.72 72.87 -4.22
N LYS A 29 12.64 73.33 -2.96
CA LYS A 29 13.71 73.12 -1.96
C LYS A 29 13.35 73.70 -0.57
N LYS A 30 13.51 72.81 0.44
CA LYS A 30 14.01 73.03 1.82
C LYS A 30 13.36 74.13 2.68
N ARG A 31 12.67 73.72 3.76
CA ARG A 31 13.24 73.57 5.12
C ARG A 31 12.20 73.05 6.12
N SER A 32 12.73 72.29 7.09
CA SER A 32 12.27 72.04 8.46
C SER A 32 11.00 71.22 8.76
N ASN A 33 11.21 70.23 9.64
CA ASN A 33 10.29 69.67 10.65
C ASN A 33 9.07 68.90 10.13
N ALA A 34 8.75 67.68 10.56
CA ALA A 34 9.18 66.94 11.73
C ALA A 34 9.00 65.43 11.50
N LYS A 35 9.89 64.65 12.10
CA LYS A 35 9.63 63.27 12.51
C LYS A 35 8.26 63.20 13.20
N ARG A 36 7.28 62.55 12.59
CA ARG A 36 6.29 61.75 13.32
C ARG A 36 6.68 60.28 13.14
N ARG A 37 7.77 59.89 13.79
CA ARG A 37 7.79 58.57 14.43
C ARG A 37 6.67 58.68 15.47
N ALA A 38 5.50 58.12 15.18
CA ALA A 38 4.59 57.78 16.26
C ALA A 38 5.43 56.88 17.18
N LYS A 39 5.80 57.39 18.36
CA LYS A 39 6.25 56.54 19.44
C LYS A 39 5.14 55.53 19.59
N SER A 40 5.38 54.26 19.26
CA SER A 40 4.52 53.19 19.75
C SER A 40 4.63 53.27 21.27
N VAL A 41 3.66 53.95 21.87
CA VAL A 41 3.46 53.91 23.32
C VAL A 41 3.17 52.43 23.59
N ARG A 42 4.14 51.72 24.15
CA ARG A 42 3.92 50.36 24.63
C ARG A 42 2.89 50.49 25.75
N LEU A 43 1.71 49.94 25.53
CA LEU A 43 0.65 49.98 26.52
C LEU A 43 1.00 48.98 27.61
N ASP A 44 0.96 49.43 28.86
CA ASP A 44 1.15 48.56 30.02
C ASP A 44 -0.11 47.70 30.20
N PRO A 45 0.00 46.35 30.19
CA PRO A 45 -1.12 45.46 30.47
C PRO A 45 -1.85 45.78 31.77
N ALA A 46 -1.17 46.28 32.80
CA ALA A 46 -1.76 46.58 34.10
C ALA A 46 -2.68 47.82 34.07
N GLU A 47 -2.48 48.74 33.12
CA GLU A 47 -3.19 50.03 33.02
C GLU A 47 -4.18 50.10 31.85
N LEU A 48 -4.52 48.96 31.22
CA LEU A 48 -5.46 48.95 30.10
C LEU A 48 -6.88 49.38 30.55
N PRO A 49 -7.62 50.12 29.72
CA PRO A 49 -9.06 50.33 29.96
C PRO A 49 -9.85 49.02 29.90
N ASP A 50 -11.06 48.98 30.48
CA ASP A 50 -11.90 47.77 30.54
C ASP A 50 -12.35 47.25 29.17
N ASP A 51 -12.38 48.12 28.15
CA ASP A 51 -12.71 47.76 26.77
C ASP A 51 -11.49 47.19 26.01
N THR A 52 -10.35 47.05 26.66
CA THR A 52 -9.07 46.72 26.02
C THR A 52 -8.46 45.45 26.61
N HIS A 53 -8.11 44.51 25.74
CA HIS A 53 -7.64 43.17 26.14
C HIS A 53 -6.33 42.81 25.44
N VAL A 54 -5.47 42.09 26.14
CA VAL A 54 -4.37 41.35 25.51
C VAL A 54 -4.97 40.22 24.67
N LEU A 55 -4.49 40.04 23.45
CA LEU A 55 -5.05 39.08 22.51
C LEU A 55 -4.15 37.87 22.29
N LEU A 56 -4.75 36.69 22.41
CA LEU A 56 -4.20 35.40 22.00
C LEU A 56 -4.78 35.01 20.63
N ALA A 57 -3.91 34.92 19.63
CA ALA A 57 -4.24 34.29 18.36
C ALA A 57 -4.24 32.76 18.54
N ALA A 58 -5.42 32.16 18.60
CA ALA A 58 -5.61 30.72 18.72
C ALA A 58 -5.49 30.04 17.36
N ARG A 59 -4.82 28.90 17.35
CA ARG A 59 -4.62 28.06 16.17
C ARG A 59 -5.49 26.81 16.29
N GLY A 60 -6.36 26.57 15.31
CA GLY A 60 -7.15 25.35 15.22
C GLY A 60 -8.16 25.14 16.35
N MET A 61 -8.59 26.20 17.03
CA MET A 61 -9.63 26.09 18.06
C MET A 61 -10.46 27.37 18.22
N VAL A 62 -11.72 27.17 18.61
CA VAL A 62 -12.67 28.21 18.98
C VAL A 62 -13.06 27.96 20.44
N LEU A 63 -12.93 28.98 21.28
CA LEU A 63 -13.40 28.92 22.67
C LEU A 63 -14.78 29.56 22.74
N PHE A 64 -15.78 28.83 23.24
CA PHE A 64 -17.12 29.36 23.47
C PHE A 64 -17.26 29.96 24.89
N PRO A 65 -18.22 30.88 25.10
CA PRO A 65 -18.56 31.36 26.44
C PRO A 65 -18.91 30.22 27.41
N ARG A 66 -18.59 30.41 28.70
CA ARG A 66 -18.84 29.49 29.83
C ARG A 66 -18.09 28.15 29.78
N VAL A 67 -17.43 27.84 28.67
CA VAL A 67 -16.67 26.61 28.48
C VAL A 67 -15.24 26.77 29.01
N VAL A 68 -14.72 25.72 29.65
CA VAL A 68 -13.34 25.64 30.12
C VAL A 68 -12.56 24.68 29.21
N LEU A 69 -11.49 25.17 28.57
CA LEU A 69 -10.62 24.33 27.73
C LEU A 69 -9.13 24.54 28.03
N PRO A 70 -8.32 23.47 27.95
CA PRO A 70 -6.87 23.60 27.93
C PRO A 70 -6.38 24.12 26.56
N ILE A 71 -5.44 25.06 26.59
CA ILE A 71 -4.82 25.71 25.43
C ILE A 71 -3.31 25.55 25.55
N VAL A 72 -2.69 24.97 24.53
CA VAL A 72 -1.23 24.84 24.43
C VAL A 72 -0.68 26.00 23.60
N VAL A 73 0.29 26.72 24.17
CA VAL A 73 0.86 27.94 23.59
C VAL A 73 2.37 27.78 23.43
N GLY A 74 2.83 27.78 22.17
CA GLY A 74 4.25 27.61 21.83
C GLY A 74 4.91 28.81 21.13
N ARG A 75 4.14 29.67 20.45
CA ARG A 75 4.70 30.82 19.70
C ARG A 75 5.13 31.92 20.67
N GLU A 76 6.31 32.50 20.46
CA GLU A 76 6.84 33.54 21.37
C GLU A 76 5.87 34.70 21.62
N ARG A 77 5.22 35.21 20.56
CA ARG A 77 4.23 36.30 20.67
C ARG A 77 3.07 35.90 21.59
N SER A 78 2.52 34.71 21.39
CA SER A 78 1.41 34.17 22.18
C SER A 78 1.82 33.87 23.63
N VAL A 79 3.05 33.38 23.84
CA VAL A 79 3.62 33.18 25.18
C VAL A 79 3.74 34.50 25.93
N ARG A 80 4.24 35.55 25.27
CA ARG A 80 4.33 36.90 25.85
C ARG A 80 2.93 37.45 26.19
N ALA A 81 1.94 37.24 25.31
CA ALA A 81 0.56 37.64 25.54
C ALA A 81 -0.05 36.98 26.80
N VAL A 82 0.09 35.66 26.92
CA VAL A 82 -0.41 34.91 28.08
C VAL A 82 0.27 35.37 29.38
N ARG A 83 1.60 35.52 29.38
CA ARG A 83 2.33 35.98 30.57
C ARG A 83 1.87 37.37 31.00
N ALA A 84 1.72 38.29 30.05
CA ALA A 84 1.22 39.64 30.31
C ALA A 84 -0.19 39.63 30.94
N ALA A 85 -1.09 38.78 30.44
CA ALA A 85 -2.44 38.64 31.00
C ALA A 85 -2.44 38.03 32.41
N VAL A 86 -1.60 37.01 32.66
CA VAL A 86 -1.45 36.37 33.97
C VAL A 86 -0.85 37.34 34.99
N GLU A 87 0.25 38.03 34.64
CA GLU A 87 0.93 38.98 35.53
C GLU A 87 0.02 40.17 35.90
N SER A 88 -0.81 40.63 34.97
CA SER A 88 -1.79 41.71 35.22
C SER A 88 -3.11 41.24 35.81
N SER A 89 -3.31 39.93 36.01
CA SER A 89 -4.57 39.34 36.49
C SER A 89 -5.80 39.80 35.71
N ARG A 90 -5.66 39.94 34.38
CA ARG A 90 -6.71 40.43 33.48
C ARG A 90 -7.19 39.34 32.53
N PRO A 91 -8.45 39.42 32.07
CA PRO A 91 -8.96 38.51 31.06
C PRO A 91 -8.20 38.68 29.74
N ILE A 92 -8.14 37.60 28.97
CA ILE A 92 -7.49 37.53 27.67
C ILE A 92 -8.55 37.42 26.58
N ALA A 93 -8.36 38.16 25.49
CA ALA A 93 -9.17 37.99 24.29
C ALA A 93 -8.61 36.81 23.47
N ILE A 94 -9.48 35.96 22.95
CA ILE A 94 -9.08 34.83 22.10
C ILE A 94 -9.77 34.93 20.74
N LEU A 95 -8.98 34.94 19.67
CA LEU A 95 -9.48 34.92 18.29
C LEU A 95 -8.92 33.74 17.52
N LEU A 96 -9.76 33.13 16.70
CA LEU A 96 -9.33 32.15 15.72
C LEU A 96 -8.50 32.82 14.63
N GLN A 97 -7.39 32.19 14.26
CA GLN A 97 -6.63 32.50 13.06
C GLN A 97 -7.27 31.87 11.82
N ARG A 98 -7.36 32.63 10.72
CA ARG A 98 -7.97 32.19 9.46
C ARG A 98 -7.20 31.08 8.75
N ASP A 99 -5.87 31.20 8.69
CA ASP A 99 -4.98 30.19 8.11
C ASP A 99 -4.14 29.53 9.20
N GLU A 100 -4.39 28.26 9.51
CA GLU A 100 -3.64 27.53 10.54
C GLU A 100 -2.15 27.31 10.23
N ILE A 101 -1.74 27.41 8.96
CA ILE A 101 -0.35 27.15 8.54
C ILE A 101 0.55 28.35 8.85
N GLN A 102 0.01 29.56 8.82
CA GLN A 102 0.78 30.78 9.05
C GLN A 102 1.28 30.86 10.51
N GLU A 103 2.60 30.96 10.68
CA GLU A 103 3.22 30.97 12.01
C GLU A 103 3.10 32.31 12.73
N GLU A 104 3.18 33.42 12.00
CA GLU A 104 3.05 34.77 12.52
C GLU A 104 1.83 35.47 11.90
N PRO A 105 0.62 35.27 12.46
CA PRO A 105 -0.57 35.98 11.98
C PRO A 105 -0.46 37.47 12.24
N GLY A 106 -0.85 38.27 11.25
CA GLY A 106 -1.15 39.70 11.38
C GLY A 106 -2.63 39.93 11.72
N PRO A 107 -3.04 41.20 11.93
CA PRO A 107 -4.43 41.55 12.23
C PRO A 107 -5.47 41.03 11.23
N GLU A 108 -5.15 41.07 9.92
CA GLU A 108 -6.05 40.63 8.84
C GLU A 108 -6.22 39.10 8.79
N ASP A 109 -5.27 38.36 9.38
CA ASP A 109 -5.26 36.91 9.40
C ASP A 109 -6.09 36.34 10.56
N LEU A 110 -6.76 37.20 11.33
CA LEU A 110 -7.60 36.83 12.47
C LEU A 110 -9.08 37.07 12.15
N HIS A 111 -9.95 36.28 12.79
CA HIS A 111 -11.38 36.55 12.79
C HIS A 111 -11.70 37.83 13.58
N SER A 112 -12.85 38.44 13.32
CA SER A 112 -13.28 39.68 13.97
C SER A 112 -14.06 39.44 15.27
N ILE A 113 -14.62 38.25 15.45
CA ILE A 113 -15.39 37.86 16.64
C ILE A 113 -14.66 36.72 17.36
N GLY A 114 -14.57 36.84 18.68
CA GLY A 114 -13.91 35.90 19.55
C GLY A 114 -14.58 35.82 20.92
N THR A 115 -13.86 35.23 21.87
CA THR A 115 -14.32 35.10 23.24
C THR A 115 -13.31 35.71 24.20
N VAL A 116 -13.80 36.56 25.11
CA VAL A 116 -13.04 37.01 26.27
C VAL A 116 -13.00 35.86 27.26
N ALA A 117 -11.83 35.55 27.79
CA ALA A 117 -11.62 34.40 28.66
C ALA A 117 -10.77 34.76 29.87
N THR A 118 -11.08 34.17 31.01
CA THR A 118 -10.24 34.24 32.20
C THR A 118 -9.28 33.06 32.23
N ILE A 119 -8.01 33.34 32.55
CA ILE A 119 -6.98 32.32 32.73
C ILE A 119 -7.13 31.72 34.13
N VAL A 120 -7.65 30.50 34.21
CA VAL A 120 -7.87 29.77 35.46
C VAL A 120 -6.55 29.21 35.99
N ARG A 121 -5.70 28.70 35.09
CA ARG A 121 -4.42 28.09 35.45
C ARG A 121 -3.40 28.25 34.35
N HIS A 122 -2.15 28.53 34.72
CA HIS A 122 -1.00 28.57 33.82
C HIS A 122 0.10 27.66 34.35
N VAL A 123 0.63 26.80 33.48
CA VAL A 123 1.75 25.91 33.78
C VAL A 123 2.76 26.00 32.65
N THR A 124 4.03 26.08 32.98
CA THR A 124 5.12 25.98 32.00
C THR A 124 5.64 24.55 32.02
N ALA A 125 5.55 23.85 30.89
CA ALA A 125 6.01 22.49 30.75
C ALA A 125 7.55 22.43 30.63
N PRO A 126 8.17 21.27 30.93
CA PRO A 126 9.64 21.11 30.87
C PRO A 126 10.25 21.34 29.47
N ASP A 127 9.46 21.14 28.42
CA ASP A 127 9.84 21.36 27.03
C ASP A 127 9.77 22.84 26.60
N GLY A 128 9.39 23.74 27.51
CA GLY A 128 9.24 25.17 27.28
C GLY A 128 7.87 25.59 26.73
N SER A 129 6.95 24.65 26.48
CA SER A 129 5.58 24.98 26.08
C SER A 129 4.77 25.51 27.27
N HIS A 130 3.82 26.40 27.00
CA HIS A 130 2.95 26.98 28.03
C HIS A 130 1.54 26.41 27.93
N HIS A 131 1.08 25.76 28.99
CA HIS A 131 -0.25 25.18 29.08
C HIS A 131 -1.14 26.11 29.91
N VAL A 132 -2.25 26.54 29.32
CA VAL A 132 -3.21 27.47 29.92
C VAL A 132 -4.56 26.79 30.00
N ILE A 133 -5.23 26.83 31.14
CA ILE A 133 -6.66 26.50 31.25
C ILE A 133 -7.41 27.82 31.22
N ALA A 134 -8.23 28.03 30.19
CA ALA A 134 -8.99 29.25 29.99
C ALA A 134 -10.50 28.94 30.08
N GLN A 135 -11.23 29.81 30.77
CA GLN A 135 -12.69 29.79 30.84
C GLN A 135 -13.25 30.94 30.01
N GLY A 136 -14.04 30.63 28.98
CA GLY A 136 -14.72 31.65 28.20
C GLY A 136 -15.78 32.38 29.03
N GLU A 137 -15.93 33.68 28.82
CA GLU A 137 -16.89 34.52 29.54
C GLU A 137 -17.99 35.02 28.62
N ARG A 138 -17.59 35.74 27.57
CA ARG A 138 -18.51 36.41 26.64
C ARG A 138 -17.90 36.58 25.26
N ARG A 139 -18.78 36.68 24.26
CA ARG A 139 -18.41 37.03 22.89
C ARG A 139 -18.01 38.50 22.82
N PHE A 140 -17.03 38.79 21.98
CA PHE A 140 -16.64 40.17 21.66
C PHE A 140 -16.38 40.33 20.17
N ARG A 141 -16.46 41.57 19.70
CA ARG A 141 -15.98 41.99 18.39
C ARG A 141 -14.75 42.87 18.56
N VAL A 142 -13.74 42.66 17.73
CA VAL A 142 -12.59 43.57 17.63
C VAL A 142 -13.02 44.84 16.94
N GLU A 143 -12.84 45.97 17.60
CA GLU A 143 -13.03 47.30 17.01
C GLU A 143 -11.72 47.85 16.45
N GLU A 144 -10.61 47.64 17.17
CA GLU A 144 -9.32 48.24 16.82
C GLU A 144 -8.14 47.43 17.38
N PHE A 145 -7.06 47.29 16.60
CA PHE A 145 -5.77 46.80 17.08
C PHE A 145 -4.90 47.97 17.57
N LEU A 146 -4.76 48.12 18.88
CA LEU A 146 -4.01 49.21 19.51
C LEU A 146 -2.50 48.95 19.51
N GLN A 147 -2.10 47.68 19.58
CA GLN A 147 -0.70 47.25 19.57
C GLN A 147 -0.56 45.90 18.85
N THR A 148 0.58 45.69 18.18
CA THR A 148 0.91 44.41 17.51
C THR A 148 2.21 43.76 18.01
N ASP A 149 3.17 44.55 18.52
CA ASP A 149 4.45 44.08 19.07
C ASP A 149 4.63 44.60 20.51
N PRO A 150 5.11 43.78 21.47
CA PRO A 150 5.59 42.40 21.31
C PRO A 150 4.47 41.33 21.30
N TYR A 151 3.22 41.76 21.49
CA TYR A 151 1.98 41.00 21.36
C TYR A 151 0.82 41.95 21.07
N PHE A 152 -0.32 41.37 20.69
CA PHE A 152 -1.51 42.10 20.33
C PHE A 152 -2.24 42.67 21.56
N ILE A 153 -2.68 43.91 21.44
CA ILE A 153 -3.64 44.55 22.35
C ILE A 153 -4.76 45.09 21.48
N VAL A 154 -6.00 44.73 21.80
CA VAL A 154 -7.18 45.07 21.01
C VAL A 154 -8.22 45.77 21.85
N ARG A 155 -8.92 46.72 21.24
CA ARG A 155 -10.16 47.26 21.76
C ARG A 155 -11.32 46.38 21.32
N THR A 156 -12.18 46.04 22.25
CA THR A 156 -13.25 45.05 22.08
C THR A 156 -14.59 45.61 22.50
N SER A 157 -15.65 45.29 21.75
CA SER A 157 -17.04 45.54 22.15
C SER A 157 -17.75 44.21 22.43
N PRO A 158 -18.66 44.12 23.42
CA PRO A 158 -19.49 42.93 23.60
C PRO A 158 -20.36 42.68 22.37
N VAL A 159 -20.54 41.42 22.00
CA VAL A 159 -21.57 41.03 21.03
C VAL A 159 -22.86 40.80 21.80
N GLU A 160 -23.81 41.73 21.67
CA GLU A 160 -25.12 41.64 22.31
C GLU A 160 -26.05 40.69 21.56
N GLU A 161 -26.79 39.87 22.31
CA GLU A 161 -27.84 39.01 21.74
C GLU A 161 -29.10 39.86 21.48
N PRO A 162 -29.72 39.78 20.29
CA PRO A 162 -30.97 40.48 20.02
C PRO A 162 -32.09 40.08 21.00
N PRO A 163 -33.02 40.99 21.34
CA PRO A 163 -34.17 40.68 22.19
C PRO A 163 -34.98 39.49 21.66
N THR A 164 -35.41 38.61 22.57
CA THR A 164 -36.13 37.37 22.25
C THR A 164 -37.66 37.49 22.39
N GLU A 165 -38.18 38.71 22.59
CA GLU A 165 -39.61 38.98 22.78
C GLU A 165 -40.46 38.39 21.65
N GLY A 166 -41.47 37.61 22.01
CA GLY A 166 -42.39 36.94 21.09
C GLY A 166 -41.85 35.67 20.44
N ARG A 167 -40.62 35.25 20.77
CA ARG A 167 -39.96 34.02 20.28
C ARG A 167 -39.70 33.00 21.38
N GLU A 168 -40.22 33.22 22.59
CA GLU A 168 -39.90 32.43 23.78
C GLU A 168 -40.30 30.96 23.61
N LYS A 169 -41.52 30.70 23.10
CA LYS A 169 -42.01 29.35 22.85
C LYS A 169 -41.21 28.61 21.77
N GLU A 170 -40.74 29.33 20.75
CA GLU A 170 -39.90 28.75 19.70
C GLU A 170 -38.55 28.33 20.28
N ILE A 171 -37.91 29.22 21.05
CA ILE A 171 -36.62 28.97 21.70
C ILE A 171 -36.72 27.80 22.66
N GLU A 172 -37.78 27.73 23.47
CA GLU A 172 -38.03 26.62 24.40
C GLU A 172 -38.18 25.29 23.66
N ALA A 173 -39.00 25.25 22.60
CA ALA A 173 -39.21 24.04 21.80
C ALA A 173 -37.93 23.55 21.11
N ARG A 174 -37.16 24.48 20.52
CA ARG A 174 -35.85 24.17 19.93
C ARG A 174 -34.85 23.69 20.96
N LEU A 175 -34.85 24.27 22.16
CA LEU A 175 -33.92 23.88 23.22
C LEU A 175 -34.16 22.43 23.63
N LEU A 176 -35.42 22.03 23.80
CA LEU A 176 -35.80 20.65 24.10
C LEU A 176 -35.34 19.69 22.99
N ASN A 177 -35.57 20.05 21.73
CA ASN A 177 -35.13 19.25 20.59
C ASN A 177 -33.60 19.14 20.53
N LEU A 178 -32.90 20.26 20.64
CA LEU A 178 -31.45 20.33 20.59
C LEU A 178 -30.80 19.49 21.70
N LYS A 179 -31.33 19.54 22.93
CA LYS A 179 -30.91 18.65 24.03
C LYS A 179 -31.14 17.18 23.70
N ALA A 180 -32.35 16.84 23.24
CA ALA A 180 -32.69 15.46 22.88
C ALA A 180 -31.77 14.89 21.79
N ARG A 181 -31.50 15.67 20.74
CA ARG A 181 -30.55 15.31 19.67
C ARG A 181 -29.12 15.21 20.19
N ALA A 182 -28.72 16.08 21.12
CA ALA A 182 -27.37 15.99 21.70
C ALA A 182 -27.22 14.70 22.50
N HIS A 183 -28.22 14.30 23.29
CA HIS A 183 -28.22 13.02 23.99
C HIS A 183 -28.19 11.82 23.03
N GLU A 184 -28.95 11.87 21.94
CA GLU A 184 -28.91 10.86 20.88
C GLU A 184 -27.49 10.74 20.31
N ALA A 185 -26.87 11.85 19.93
CA ALA A 185 -25.49 11.87 19.41
C ALA A 185 -24.48 11.29 20.43
N LEU A 186 -24.58 11.69 21.71
CA LEU A 186 -23.72 11.19 22.78
C LEU A 186 -23.88 9.69 23.03
N SER A 187 -25.09 9.14 22.85
CA SER A 187 -25.35 7.71 22.99
C SER A 187 -24.71 6.86 21.88
N LEU A 188 -24.46 7.45 20.71
CA LEU A 188 -23.85 6.78 19.55
C LEU A 188 -22.31 6.82 19.58
N LEU A 189 -21.72 7.65 20.44
CA LEU A 189 -20.26 7.75 20.57
C LEU A 189 -19.66 6.45 21.16
N PRO A 190 -18.50 5.99 20.66
CA PRO A 190 -17.80 4.83 21.22
C PRO A 190 -17.42 4.99 22.69
N GLN A 191 -17.03 6.20 23.07
CA GLN A 191 -16.68 6.59 24.43
C GLN A 191 -17.39 7.90 24.71
N LYS A 192 -18.42 7.83 25.53
CA LYS A 192 -19.17 8.99 25.97
C LYS A 192 -18.37 9.69 27.07
N PRO A 193 -18.06 10.99 26.92
CA PRO A 193 -17.47 11.75 28.01
C PRO A 193 -18.39 11.71 29.23
N GLU A 194 -17.84 11.33 30.38
CA GLU A 194 -18.54 11.42 31.66
C GLU A 194 -18.92 12.89 31.91
N ASP A 195 -20.07 13.11 32.56
CA ASP A 195 -20.60 14.43 32.94
C ASP A 195 -21.11 15.36 31.81
N LEU A 196 -20.84 15.08 30.53
CA LEU A 196 -21.28 15.97 29.44
C LEU A 196 -22.82 16.00 29.29
N ASP A 197 -23.48 14.85 29.45
CA ASP A 197 -24.95 14.78 29.47
C ASP A 197 -25.55 15.67 30.58
N GLN A 198 -24.97 15.60 31.77
CA GLN A 198 -25.44 16.40 32.91
C GLN A 198 -25.14 17.88 32.68
N ALA A 199 -24.01 18.22 32.08
CA ALA A 199 -23.66 19.59 31.75
C ALA A 199 -24.63 20.21 30.72
N ILE A 200 -25.07 19.42 29.72
CA ILE A 200 -26.08 19.85 28.75
C ILE A 200 -27.43 20.05 29.45
N GLU A 201 -27.81 19.14 30.35
CA GLU A 201 -29.09 19.28 31.05
C GLU A 201 -29.12 20.46 32.01
N ASN A 202 -28.03 20.67 32.74
CA ASN A 202 -27.89 21.75 33.73
C ASN A 202 -27.48 23.09 33.11
N ALA A 203 -27.44 23.21 31.78
CA ALA A 203 -27.13 24.46 31.10
C ALA A 203 -28.14 25.55 31.50
N ALA A 204 -27.63 26.73 31.87
CA ALA A 204 -28.41 27.80 32.49
C ALA A 204 -29.49 28.40 31.58
N ASP A 205 -29.24 28.47 30.28
CA ASP A 205 -30.11 29.08 29.28
C ASP A 205 -29.87 28.47 27.88
N ALA A 206 -30.71 28.82 26.90
CA ALA A 206 -30.59 28.32 25.53
C ALA A 206 -29.25 28.70 24.88
N SER A 207 -28.69 29.86 25.24
CA SER A 207 -27.38 30.31 24.76
C SER A 207 -26.26 29.38 25.27
N ALA A 208 -26.25 29.10 26.58
CA ALA A 208 -25.31 28.19 27.24
C ALA A 208 -25.37 26.78 26.65
N ALA A 209 -26.59 26.23 26.49
CA ALA A 209 -26.77 24.89 25.97
C ALA A 209 -26.27 24.78 24.53
N THR A 210 -26.61 25.76 23.69
CA THR A 210 -26.19 25.79 22.28
C THR A 210 -24.67 25.88 22.15
N ASP A 211 -24.03 26.74 22.95
CA ASP A 211 -22.58 26.94 22.95
C ASP A 211 -21.83 25.71 23.48
N LEU A 212 -22.37 25.07 24.51
CA LEU A 212 -21.83 23.83 25.06
C LEU A 212 -21.91 22.69 24.04
N ILE A 213 -23.07 22.50 23.40
CA ILE A 213 -23.25 21.46 22.38
C ILE A 213 -22.33 21.70 21.19
N ALA A 214 -22.23 22.94 20.70
CA ALA A 214 -21.34 23.30 19.60
C ALA A 214 -19.85 23.05 19.91
N THR A 215 -19.45 23.22 21.17
CA THR A 215 -18.08 22.94 21.62
C THR A 215 -17.70 21.49 21.41
N PHE A 216 -18.57 20.56 21.81
CA PHE A 216 -18.32 19.12 21.75
C PHE A 216 -18.73 18.46 20.44
N LEU A 217 -19.42 19.19 19.56
CA LEU A 217 -19.73 18.72 18.22
C LEU A 217 -18.43 18.56 17.39
N ASP A 218 -18.29 17.40 16.75
CA ASP A 218 -17.15 17.08 15.88
C ASP A 218 -17.37 17.64 14.47
N ILE A 219 -17.28 18.97 14.38
CA ILE A 219 -17.34 19.79 13.16
C ILE A 219 -16.05 20.60 13.00
N SER A 220 -15.82 21.10 11.78
CA SER A 220 -14.61 21.87 11.48
C SER A 220 -14.53 23.15 12.32
N VAL A 221 -13.31 23.62 12.55
CA VAL A 221 -13.05 24.86 13.33
C VAL A 221 -13.72 26.07 12.67
N THR A 222 -13.78 26.09 11.33
CA THR A 222 -14.50 27.11 10.56
C THR A 222 -16.01 27.09 10.82
N GLU A 223 -16.62 25.91 10.92
CA GLU A 223 -18.05 25.80 11.27
C GLU A 223 -18.30 26.20 12.72
N LYS A 224 -17.39 25.87 13.66
CA LYS A 224 -17.48 26.37 15.04
C LYS A 224 -17.39 27.90 15.09
N GLN A 225 -16.56 28.49 14.24
CA GLN A 225 -16.45 29.94 14.14
C GLN A 225 -17.73 30.57 13.60
N GLU A 226 -18.38 29.97 12.59
CA GLU A 226 -19.70 30.42 12.11
C GLU A 226 -20.74 30.42 13.25
N VAL A 227 -20.74 29.39 14.10
CA VAL A 227 -21.63 29.32 15.28
C VAL A 227 -21.29 30.43 16.28
N LEU A 228 -20.00 30.70 16.53
CA LEU A 228 -19.59 31.76 17.46
C LEU A 228 -20.02 33.16 16.96
N GLU A 229 -19.95 33.39 15.65
CA GLU A 229 -20.28 34.66 14.98
C GLU A 229 -21.78 34.99 14.96
N LEU A 230 -22.66 33.99 15.10
CA LEU A 230 -24.11 34.19 15.13
C LEU A 230 -24.61 34.66 16.50
N ALA A 231 -24.98 35.94 16.61
CA ALA A 231 -25.55 36.50 17.84
C ALA A 231 -27.02 36.12 18.08
N ASP A 232 -27.82 35.96 17.01
CA ASP A 232 -29.24 35.62 17.11
C ASP A 232 -29.43 34.15 17.52
N ILE A 233 -30.03 33.93 18.70
CA ILE A 233 -30.19 32.61 19.32
C ILE A 233 -30.96 31.62 18.43
N PRO A 234 -32.19 31.90 17.96
CA PRO A 234 -32.90 31.01 17.04
C PRO A 234 -32.07 30.57 15.83
N LYS A 235 -31.37 31.51 15.18
CA LYS A 235 -30.52 31.20 14.01
C LYS A 235 -29.31 30.35 14.40
N ARG A 236 -28.71 30.62 15.56
CA ARG A 236 -27.58 29.84 16.08
C ARG A 236 -28.02 28.41 16.42
N MET A 237 -29.16 28.24 17.06
CA MET A 237 -29.76 26.94 17.36
C MET A 237 -30.05 26.16 16.08
N GLU A 238 -30.67 26.78 15.09
CA GLU A 238 -30.96 26.14 13.79
C GLU A 238 -29.66 25.65 13.09
N LEU A 239 -28.60 26.45 13.13
CA LEU A 239 -27.30 26.05 12.60
C LEU A 239 -26.76 24.82 13.35
N VAL A 240 -26.74 24.86 14.69
CA VAL A 240 -26.23 23.74 15.50
C VAL A 240 -27.09 22.48 15.34
N GLU A 241 -28.43 22.61 15.30
CA GLU A 241 -29.37 21.51 15.05
C GLU A 241 -29.05 20.81 13.73
N ARG A 242 -28.91 21.57 12.63
CA ARG A 242 -28.57 21.00 11.31
C ARG A 242 -27.24 20.23 11.34
N ARG A 243 -26.20 20.80 11.96
CA ARG A 243 -24.89 20.15 12.05
C ARG A 243 -24.93 18.90 12.94
N LEU A 244 -25.74 18.93 13.98
CA LEU A 244 -25.93 17.81 14.88
C LEU A 244 -26.67 16.66 14.19
N GLU A 245 -27.69 16.95 13.37
CA GLU A 245 -28.39 15.95 12.55
C GLU A 245 -27.45 15.27 11.55
N GLU A 246 -26.67 16.05 10.78
CA GLU A 246 -25.63 15.54 9.87
C GLU A 246 -24.66 14.60 10.63
N ARG A 247 -24.30 14.98 11.87
CA ARG A 247 -23.39 14.18 12.68
C ARG A 247 -24.02 12.90 13.21
N ILE A 248 -25.28 12.92 13.63
CA ILE A 248 -26.01 11.75 14.10
C ILE A 248 -26.12 10.70 12.99
N GLU A 249 -26.35 11.12 11.73
CA GLU A 249 -26.40 10.20 10.59
C GLU A 249 -25.07 9.44 10.40
N ILE A 250 -23.95 10.17 10.42
CA ILE A 250 -22.60 9.58 10.31
C ILE A 250 -22.31 8.64 11.49
N LEU A 251 -22.64 9.06 12.72
CA LEU A 251 -22.44 8.27 13.93
C LEU A 251 -23.29 7.00 13.93
N SER A 252 -24.54 7.08 13.45
CA SER A 252 -25.46 5.95 13.33
C SER A 252 -24.95 4.92 12.33
N LEU A 253 -24.52 5.36 11.14
CA LEU A 253 -23.92 4.47 10.14
C LEU A 253 -22.64 3.82 10.69
N SER A 254 -21.81 4.60 11.38
CA SER A 254 -20.58 4.11 12.01
C SER A 254 -20.86 3.12 13.14
N ALA A 255 -21.92 3.34 13.92
CA ALA A 255 -22.39 2.42 14.94
C ALA A 255 -22.94 1.13 14.33
N GLU A 256 -23.70 1.21 13.24
CA GLU A 256 -24.20 0.05 12.51
C GLU A 256 -23.05 -0.77 11.89
N LEU A 257 -22.06 -0.10 11.26
CA LEU A 257 -20.86 -0.77 10.75
C LEU A 257 -20.06 -1.43 11.87
N ARG A 258 -19.91 -0.75 13.03
CA ARG A 258 -19.29 -1.35 14.22
C ARG A 258 -20.07 -2.54 14.72
N GLN A 259 -21.39 -2.48 14.78
CA GLN A 259 -22.23 -3.59 15.23
C GLN A 259 -22.20 -4.76 14.24
N ARG A 260 -22.14 -4.50 12.92
CA ARG A 260 -21.95 -5.54 11.90
C ARG A 260 -20.56 -6.15 11.97
N ALA A 261 -19.52 -5.33 12.15
CA ALA A 261 -18.15 -5.76 12.33
C ALA A 261 -17.95 -6.51 13.65
N GLN A 262 -18.60 -6.09 14.73
CA GLN A 262 -18.67 -6.80 16.00
C GLN A 262 -19.52 -8.05 15.87
N GLY A 263 -20.58 -8.09 15.08
CA GLY A 263 -21.35 -9.30 14.84
C GLY A 263 -20.59 -10.33 14.01
N THR A 264 -19.80 -9.89 13.02
CA THR A 264 -18.86 -10.77 12.30
C THR A 264 -17.67 -11.14 13.16
N MET A 265 -17.15 -10.23 14.00
CA MET A 265 -16.10 -10.52 14.97
C MET A 265 -16.58 -11.41 16.09
N GLU A 266 -17.77 -11.29 16.65
CA GLU A 266 -18.35 -12.15 17.68
C GLU A 266 -18.68 -13.52 17.09
N LYS A 267 -19.14 -13.60 15.84
CA LYS A 267 -19.22 -14.88 15.13
C LYS A 267 -17.83 -15.47 14.93
N ALA A 268 -16.86 -14.69 14.48
CA ALA A 268 -15.48 -15.14 14.29
C ALA A 268 -14.74 -15.41 15.61
N GLN A 269 -15.12 -14.76 16.71
CA GLN A 269 -14.53 -14.85 18.04
C GLN A 269 -15.19 -15.98 18.82
N ARG A 270 -16.49 -16.23 18.62
CA ARG A 270 -17.17 -17.47 19.04
C ARG A 270 -16.67 -18.65 18.24
N GLU A 271 -16.48 -18.52 16.93
CA GLU A 271 -15.86 -19.55 16.10
C GLU A 271 -14.38 -19.74 16.45
N TYR A 272 -13.65 -18.67 16.76
CA TYR A 272 -12.28 -18.72 17.27
C TYR A 272 -12.23 -19.34 18.66
N LEU A 273 -13.12 -18.99 19.59
CA LEU A 273 -13.18 -19.57 20.94
C LEU A 273 -13.63 -21.03 20.89
N LEU A 274 -14.55 -21.40 20.00
CA LEU A 274 -14.90 -22.80 19.73
C LEU A 274 -13.73 -23.55 19.08
N ARG A 275 -12.99 -22.91 18.16
CA ARG A 275 -11.75 -23.45 17.58
C ARG A 275 -10.60 -23.48 18.59
N GLU A 276 -10.58 -22.59 19.58
CA GLU A 276 -9.56 -22.51 20.62
C GLU A 276 -9.87 -23.50 21.75
N GLN A 277 -11.15 -23.75 22.05
CA GLN A 277 -11.61 -24.88 22.86
C GLN A 277 -11.37 -26.20 22.15
N LEU A 278 -11.66 -26.29 20.83
CA LEU A 278 -11.24 -27.42 20.00
C LEU A 278 -9.73 -27.56 19.96
N ARG A 279 -8.96 -26.45 19.94
CA ARG A 279 -7.50 -26.46 20.02
C ARG A 279 -6.98 -26.82 21.40
N GLN A 280 -7.65 -26.46 22.49
CA GLN A 280 -7.28 -26.91 23.84
C GLN A 280 -7.54 -28.40 23.96
N ILE A 281 -8.68 -28.87 23.47
CA ILE A 281 -8.97 -30.30 23.32
C ILE A 281 -7.92 -30.95 22.39
N GLN A 282 -7.50 -30.30 21.30
CA GLN A 282 -6.49 -30.81 20.36
C GLN A 282 -5.03 -30.62 20.81
N ALA A 283 -4.77 -29.75 21.80
CA ALA A 283 -3.46 -29.51 22.41
C ALA A 283 -3.26 -30.49 23.58
N GLU A 284 -4.33 -30.83 24.29
CA GLU A 284 -4.39 -32.04 25.10
C GLU A 284 -4.22 -33.32 24.25
N LEU A 285 -4.53 -33.25 22.94
CA LEU A 285 -4.32 -34.33 21.95
C LEU A 285 -3.08 -34.14 21.03
N GLY A 286 -2.28 -33.07 21.19
CA GLY A 286 -0.96 -32.88 20.57
C GLY A 286 -0.85 -32.52 19.07
N GLU A 287 -1.77 -31.78 18.41
CA GLU A 287 -1.61 -31.41 16.98
C GLU A 287 -1.94 -29.93 16.65
N GLY A 288 -0.97 -29.14 16.17
CA GLY A 288 -1.11 -27.70 15.85
C GLY A 288 -1.04 -27.36 14.34
N HIS A 289 -2.04 -26.62 13.82
CA HIS A 289 -2.15 -26.18 12.42
C HIS A 289 -1.93 -24.66 12.22
N SER A 290 -1.18 -24.24 11.18
CA SER A 290 -0.96 -22.84 10.75
C SER A 290 -1.63 -22.51 9.39
N VAL A 291 -1.98 -21.25 9.14
CA VAL A 291 -2.76 -20.80 7.96
C VAL A 291 -2.04 -21.03 6.63
N GLU A 292 -0.72 -20.80 6.58
CA GLU A 292 0.11 -21.07 5.38
C GLU A 292 0.13 -22.56 5.03
N ARG A 293 0.15 -23.42 6.05
CA ARG A 293 0.09 -24.88 5.87
C ARG A 293 -1.27 -25.33 5.33
N ASP A 294 -2.35 -24.64 5.70
CA ASP A 294 -3.67 -24.91 5.13
C ASP A 294 -3.76 -24.52 3.66
N GLU A 295 -3.08 -23.46 3.23
CA GLU A 295 -2.99 -23.07 1.82
C GLU A 295 -2.16 -24.05 1.00
N LEU A 296 -1.03 -24.51 1.53
CA LEU A 296 -0.24 -25.59 0.95
C LEU A 296 -1.07 -26.88 0.85
N ALA A 297 -1.82 -27.24 1.89
CA ALA A 297 -2.70 -28.40 1.89
C ALA A 297 -3.74 -28.32 0.75
N ARG A 298 -4.43 -27.18 0.64
CA ARG A 298 -5.41 -26.95 -0.45
C ARG A 298 -4.76 -27.01 -1.82
N SER A 299 -3.56 -26.48 -1.97
CA SER A 299 -2.82 -26.46 -3.24
C SER A 299 -2.38 -27.86 -3.66
N ILE A 300 -1.87 -28.67 -2.72
CA ILE A 300 -1.59 -30.09 -2.93
C ILE A 300 -2.87 -30.81 -3.35
N GLU A 301 -3.99 -30.54 -2.69
CA GLU A 301 -5.27 -31.18 -3.02
C GLU A 301 -5.79 -30.85 -4.42
N ARG A 302 -5.66 -29.57 -4.85
CA ARG A 302 -6.08 -29.10 -6.18
C ARG A 302 -5.12 -29.50 -7.30
N SER A 303 -3.87 -29.84 -6.96
CA SER A 303 -2.88 -30.27 -7.95
C SER A 303 -3.30 -31.57 -8.64
N ARG A 304 -2.92 -31.74 -9.91
CA ARG A 304 -3.14 -32.99 -10.66
C ARG A 304 -1.99 -33.98 -10.46
N MET A 305 -1.32 -33.94 -9.31
CA MET A 305 -0.23 -34.87 -8.98
C MET A 305 -0.74 -36.32 -8.97
N PRO A 306 0.07 -37.29 -9.45
CA PRO A 306 -0.21 -38.71 -9.25
C PRO A 306 -0.34 -39.07 -7.77
N ALA A 307 -1.09 -40.13 -7.44
CA ALA A 307 -1.38 -40.51 -6.06
C ALA A 307 -0.11 -40.74 -5.21
N ALA A 308 0.93 -41.36 -5.79
CA ALA A 308 2.21 -41.59 -5.11
C ALA A 308 2.92 -40.27 -4.76
N VAL A 309 2.95 -39.32 -5.69
CA VAL A 309 3.57 -37.99 -5.49
C VAL A 309 2.76 -37.17 -4.48
N LYS A 310 1.44 -37.20 -4.59
CA LYS A 310 0.53 -36.50 -3.66
C LYS A 310 0.66 -37.04 -2.23
N LYS A 311 0.84 -38.36 -2.08
CA LYS A 311 1.10 -39.00 -0.78
C LYS A 311 2.40 -38.50 -0.16
N GLU A 312 3.47 -38.39 -0.96
CA GLU A 312 4.75 -37.86 -0.47
C GLU A 312 4.65 -36.37 -0.12
N ALA A 313 3.99 -35.55 -0.95
CA ALA A 313 3.75 -34.14 -0.66
C ALA A 313 2.97 -33.94 0.65
N ARG A 314 1.94 -34.77 0.91
CA ARG A 314 1.20 -34.76 2.19
C ARG A 314 2.07 -35.17 3.37
N ARG A 315 2.94 -36.16 3.19
CA ARG A 315 3.88 -36.61 4.23
C ARG A 315 4.85 -35.49 4.61
N GLU A 316 5.40 -34.80 3.62
CA GLU A 316 6.33 -33.69 3.84
C GLU A 316 5.61 -32.46 4.41
N LEU A 317 4.36 -32.19 4.03
CA LEU A 317 3.54 -31.16 4.67
C LEU A 317 3.22 -31.50 6.13
N ALA A 318 2.92 -32.76 6.45
CA ALA A 318 2.72 -33.20 7.83
C ALA A 318 4.01 -33.06 8.66
N ARG A 319 5.17 -33.34 8.06
CA ARG A 319 6.48 -33.10 8.68
C ARG A 319 6.73 -31.61 8.93
N LEU A 320 6.49 -30.77 7.92
CA LEU A 320 6.57 -29.31 8.02
C LEU A 320 5.64 -28.77 9.13
N SER A 321 4.46 -29.38 9.29
CA SER A 321 3.48 -28.99 10.32
C SER A 321 3.96 -29.24 11.76
N ARG A 322 4.90 -30.17 11.94
CA ARG A 322 5.51 -30.48 13.25
C ARG A 322 6.77 -29.66 13.53
N MET A 323 7.26 -28.91 12.54
CA MET A 323 8.48 -28.11 12.67
C MET A 323 8.19 -26.69 13.12
N HIS A 324 9.16 -26.08 13.80
CA HIS A 324 9.14 -24.66 14.12
C HIS A 324 9.47 -23.83 12.87
N GLU A 325 8.75 -22.73 12.67
CA GLU A 325 8.77 -21.91 11.45
C GLU A 325 10.12 -21.25 11.18
N SER A 326 10.90 -20.96 12.22
CA SER A 326 12.25 -20.39 12.12
C SER A 326 13.37 -21.40 11.79
N SER A 327 13.05 -22.69 11.58
CA SER A 327 14.05 -23.71 11.27
C SER A 327 14.54 -23.63 9.82
N SER A 328 15.84 -23.78 9.60
CA SER A 328 16.41 -23.91 8.25
C SER A 328 15.87 -25.14 7.50
N GLU A 329 15.49 -26.21 8.22
CA GLU A 329 14.83 -27.37 7.62
C GLU A 329 13.42 -27.05 7.13
N ALA A 330 12.69 -26.17 7.82
CA ALA A 330 11.35 -25.75 7.41
C ALA A 330 11.41 -24.96 6.09
N SER A 331 12.38 -24.06 5.93
CA SER A 331 12.60 -23.32 4.69
C SER A 331 12.93 -24.22 3.48
N VAL A 332 13.73 -25.26 3.70
CA VAL A 332 14.04 -26.26 2.65
C VAL A 332 12.81 -27.07 2.25
N LEU A 333 11.99 -27.51 3.23
CA LEU A 333 10.75 -28.21 2.95
C LEU A 333 9.71 -27.34 2.25
N HIS A 334 9.64 -26.05 2.60
CA HIS A 334 8.77 -25.08 1.92
C HIS A 334 9.16 -24.96 0.44
N SER A 335 10.44 -24.70 0.18
CA SER A 335 10.99 -24.60 -1.19
C SER A 335 10.79 -25.88 -2.01
N TYR A 336 10.82 -27.04 -1.34
CA TYR A 336 10.53 -28.33 -1.96
C TYR A 336 9.05 -28.47 -2.36
N LEU A 337 8.13 -28.16 -1.44
CA LEU A 337 6.68 -28.22 -1.71
C LEU A 337 6.27 -27.23 -2.81
N ASP A 338 6.85 -26.03 -2.81
CA ASP A 338 6.65 -25.04 -3.87
C ASP A 338 7.14 -25.56 -5.22
N CYS A 339 8.34 -26.15 -5.26
CA CYS A 339 8.88 -26.74 -6.48
C CYS A 339 7.98 -27.86 -7.02
N LEU A 340 7.43 -28.73 -6.15
CA LEU A 340 6.47 -29.75 -6.56
C LEU A 340 5.18 -29.14 -7.10
N LEU A 341 4.63 -28.11 -6.46
CA LEU A 341 3.37 -27.47 -6.86
C LEU A 341 3.48 -26.71 -8.19
N GLU A 342 4.64 -26.12 -8.49
CA GLU A 342 4.91 -25.39 -9.74
C GLU A 342 5.06 -26.31 -10.96
N LEU A 343 5.34 -27.60 -10.76
CA LEU A 343 5.45 -28.55 -11.87
C LEU A 343 4.09 -28.74 -12.57
N PRO A 344 4.08 -28.85 -13.91
CA PRO A 344 2.85 -28.79 -14.71
C PRO A 344 2.07 -30.12 -14.73
N TRP A 345 1.78 -30.71 -13.56
CA TRP A 345 1.08 -31.99 -13.45
C TRP A 345 -0.22 -32.01 -14.25
N GLY A 346 -0.38 -32.98 -15.14
CA GLY A 346 -1.57 -33.13 -15.98
C GLY A 346 -1.89 -31.96 -16.92
N LYS A 347 -0.97 -30.99 -17.10
CA LYS A 347 -1.13 -29.82 -17.97
C LYS A 347 -0.31 -30.00 -19.24
N ARG A 348 -0.96 -29.87 -20.40
CA ARG A 348 -0.35 -30.12 -21.71
C ARG A 348 -0.73 -29.03 -22.71
N SER A 349 0.20 -28.72 -23.60
CA SER A 349 -0.10 -27.97 -24.83
C SER A 349 -1.01 -28.79 -25.72
N ARG A 350 -1.93 -28.12 -26.43
CA ARG A 350 -2.73 -28.74 -27.49
C ARG A 350 -1.81 -29.09 -28.64
N ASP A 351 -1.65 -30.39 -28.87
CA ASP A 351 -0.83 -30.92 -29.96
C ASP A 351 -1.64 -30.97 -31.25
N HIS A 352 -1.05 -30.53 -32.37
CA HIS A 352 -1.70 -30.54 -33.67
C HIS A 352 -0.69 -30.92 -34.75
N LEU A 353 -0.54 -32.24 -34.99
CA LEU A 353 0.37 -32.75 -36.00
C LEU A 353 -0.33 -32.94 -37.37
N ASP A 354 -0.28 -31.90 -38.18
CA ASP A 354 -0.66 -31.92 -39.59
C ASP A 354 0.60 -31.79 -40.47
N LEU A 355 0.84 -32.79 -41.33
CA LEU A 355 2.02 -32.86 -42.18
C LEU A 355 2.00 -31.80 -43.30
N ALA A 356 0.81 -31.44 -43.81
CA ALA A 356 0.69 -30.40 -44.83
C ALA A 356 1.06 -29.04 -44.25
N ARG A 357 0.51 -28.73 -43.06
CA ARG A 357 0.90 -27.56 -42.28
C ARG A 357 2.38 -27.59 -41.87
N ALA A 358 2.90 -28.76 -41.49
CA ALA A 358 4.30 -28.93 -41.13
C ALA A 358 5.25 -28.54 -42.26
N ARG A 359 4.97 -29.02 -43.49
CA ARG A 359 5.74 -28.66 -44.68
C ARG A 359 5.74 -27.15 -44.90
N LYS A 360 4.56 -26.52 -44.84
CA LYS A 360 4.43 -25.07 -45.02
C LYS A 360 5.24 -24.26 -44.00
N ILE A 361 5.18 -24.62 -42.72
CA ILE A 361 5.94 -23.92 -41.66
C ILE A 361 7.45 -24.10 -41.86
N LEU A 362 7.91 -25.31 -42.21
CA LEU A 362 9.32 -25.56 -42.47
C LEU A 362 9.82 -24.79 -43.70
N ASP A 363 8.99 -24.66 -44.75
CA ASP A 363 9.31 -23.88 -45.94
C ASP A 363 9.27 -22.37 -45.71
N GLU A 364 8.41 -21.88 -44.81
CA GLU A 364 8.35 -20.48 -44.37
C GLU A 364 9.59 -20.09 -43.54
N ASP A 365 9.96 -20.93 -42.58
CA ASP A 365 11.01 -20.62 -41.61
C ASP A 365 12.44 -20.85 -42.17
N HIS A 366 12.60 -21.69 -43.21
CA HIS A 366 13.91 -22.07 -43.74
C HIS A 366 13.91 -22.14 -45.27
N PHE A 367 14.84 -21.45 -45.92
CA PHE A 367 15.02 -21.54 -47.38
C PHE A 367 15.84 -22.78 -47.77
N GLY A 368 15.45 -23.48 -48.85
CA GLY A 368 16.15 -24.69 -49.32
C GLY A 368 15.98 -25.90 -48.38
N LEU A 369 17.06 -26.65 -48.14
CA LEU A 369 17.12 -27.80 -47.22
C LEU A 369 16.10 -28.93 -47.53
N ASP A 370 15.74 -29.14 -48.81
CA ASP A 370 14.69 -30.08 -49.21
C ASP A 370 14.89 -31.49 -48.65
N LYS A 371 16.12 -31.99 -48.65
CA LYS A 371 16.46 -33.31 -48.09
C LYS A 371 16.22 -33.38 -46.58
N VAL A 372 16.67 -32.36 -45.84
CA VAL A 372 16.53 -32.27 -44.37
C VAL A 372 15.06 -32.11 -43.98
N LYS A 373 14.34 -31.20 -44.63
CA LYS A 373 12.89 -31.01 -44.41
C LYS A 373 12.10 -32.27 -44.71
N ARG A 374 12.44 -32.99 -45.79
CA ARG A 374 11.80 -34.27 -46.12
C ARG A 374 12.02 -35.29 -45.00
N ARG A 375 13.25 -35.43 -44.50
CA ARG A 375 13.56 -36.34 -43.38
C ARG A 375 12.83 -35.96 -42.09
N ILE A 376 12.75 -34.67 -41.76
CA ILE A 376 11.96 -34.19 -40.60
C ILE A 376 10.48 -34.57 -40.77
N LEU A 377 9.91 -34.41 -41.97
CA LEU A 377 8.52 -34.80 -42.23
C LEU A 377 8.31 -36.32 -42.19
N GLU A 378 9.26 -37.11 -42.69
CA GLU A 378 9.25 -38.57 -42.57
C GLU A 378 9.23 -38.98 -41.08
N PHE A 379 10.10 -38.39 -40.26
CA PHE A 379 10.15 -38.62 -38.82
C PHE A 379 8.84 -38.26 -38.12
N LEU A 380 8.30 -37.09 -38.42
CA LEU A 380 7.01 -36.65 -37.88
C LEU A 380 5.84 -37.55 -38.35
N ALA A 381 5.87 -38.05 -39.59
CA ALA A 381 4.86 -38.95 -40.11
C ALA A 381 4.85 -40.29 -39.37
N VAL A 382 6.03 -40.88 -39.10
CA VAL A 382 6.16 -42.09 -38.28
C VAL A 382 5.59 -41.86 -36.88
N ARG A 383 5.87 -40.71 -36.28
CA ARG A 383 5.35 -40.36 -34.95
C ARG A 383 3.84 -40.09 -34.94
N LYS A 384 3.27 -39.62 -36.04
CA LYS A 384 1.81 -39.48 -36.22
C LYS A 384 1.12 -40.85 -36.23
N LEU A 385 1.74 -41.85 -36.88
CA LEU A 385 1.23 -43.21 -36.96
C LEU A 385 1.40 -43.97 -35.64
N LYS A 386 2.48 -43.70 -34.89
CA LYS A 386 2.74 -44.33 -33.59
C LYS A 386 3.03 -43.27 -32.52
N PRO A 387 1.98 -42.64 -31.95
CA PRO A 387 2.12 -41.55 -30.96
C PRO A 387 2.87 -41.97 -29.68
N ASP A 388 2.63 -43.21 -29.23
CA ASP A 388 3.31 -43.82 -28.07
C ASP A 388 4.53 -44.65 -28.50
N GLY A 389 5.01 -44.43 -29.73
CA GLY A 389 6.12 -45.17 -30.31
C GLY A 389 7.44 -44.88 -29.59
N ARG A 390 8.07 -45.94 -29.10
CA ARG A 390 9.47 -45.96 -28.63
C ARG A 390 10.38 -45.83 -29.85
N GLY A 391 10.60 -44.59 -30.31
CA GLY A 391 11.42 -44.27 -31.47
C GLY A 391 12.70 -43.53 -31.08
N PRO A 392 13.73 -43.55 -31.95
CA PRO A 392 14.94 -42.77 -31.73
C PRO A 392 14.64 -41.27 -31.67
N ILE A 393 15.49 -40.51 -31.00
CA ILE A 393 15.41 -39.04 -30.99
C ILE A 393 16.04 -38.46 -32.24
N LEU A 394 15.52 -37.35 -32.73
CA LEU A 394 16.08 -36.70 -33.92
C LEU A 394 17.34 -35.94 -33.56
N CYS A 395 18.47 -36.21 -34.22
CA CYS A 395 19.73 -35.50 -34.03
C CYS A 395 20.13 -34.77 -35.32
N LEU A 396 20.09 -33.43 -35.29
CA LEU A 396 20.48 -32.59 -36.42
C LEU A 396 22.00 -32.35 -36.38
N VAL A 397 22.73 -32.74 -37.42
CA VAL A 397 24.19 -32.62 -37.44
C VAL A 397 24.68 -31.76 -38.60
N GLY A 398 25.68 -30.93 -38.34
CA GLY A 398 26.31 -30.09 -39.35
C GLY A 398 27.21 -29.03 -38.73
N PRO A 399 27.91 -28.21 -39.52
CA PRO A 399 28.77 -27.17 -38.99
C PRO A 399 27.98 -26.11 -38.17
N PRO A 400 28.65 -25.29 -37.35
CA PRO A 400 28.01 -24.18 -36.66
C PRO A 400 27.42 -23.18 -37.68
N GLY A 401 26.31 -22.53 -37.31
CA GLY A 401 25.69 -21.49 -38.14
C GLY A 401 24.68 -21.97 -39.20
N VAL A 402 24.50 -23.28 -39.41
CA VAL A 402 23.57 -23.83 -40.43
C VAL A 402 22.09 -23.86 -40.02
N GLY A 403 21.72 -23.26 -38.88
CA GLY A 403 20.32 -23.13 -38.46
C GLY A 403 19.71 -24.32 -37.72
N LYS A 404 20.51 -25.27 -37.20
CA LYS A 404 20.03 -26.46 -36.45
C LYS A 404 19.05 -26.11 -35.31
N THR A 405 19.41 -25.12 -34.49
CA THR A 405 18.56 -24.63 -33.39
C THR A 405 17.27 -23.99 -33.88
N SER A 406 17.33 -23.30 -35.04
CA SER A 406 16.17 -22.69 -35.68
C SER A 406 15.20 -23.75 -36.22
N LEU A 407 15.72 -24.84 -36.80
CA LEU A 407 14.91 -26.00 -37.23
C LEU A 407 14.17 -26.63 -36.04
N GLY A 408 14.84 -26.81 -34.89
CA GLY A 408 14.20 -27.33 -33.69
C GLY A 408 13.05 -26.44 -33.19
N ARG A 409 13.19 -25.11 -33.31
CA ARG A 409 12.11 -24.16 -32.99
C ARG A 409 10.94 -24.27 -33.96
N SER A 410 11.21 -24.42 -35.26
CA SER A 410 10.18 -24.65 -36.27
C SER A 410 9.42 -25.94 -36.01
N ILE A 411 10.09 -27.03 -35.63
CA ILE A 411 9.44 -28.30 -35.23
C ILE A 411 8.50 -28.09 -34.04
N ALA A 412 8.89 -27.30 -33.04
CA ALA A 412 8.00 -26.96 -31.93
C ALA A 412 6.79 -26.13 -32.36
N ARG A 413 6.97 -25.17 -33.29
CA ARG A 413 5.89 -24.38 -33.90
C ARG A 413 4.92 -25.28 -34.68
N VAL A 414 5.45 -26.26 -35.42
CA VAL A 414 4.66 -27.26 -36.15
C VAL A 414 3.77 -28.06 -35.19
N LEU A 415 4.35 -28.55 -34.09
CA LEU A 415 3.62 -29.36 -33.10
C LEU A 415 2.68 -28.53 -32.20
N GLY A 416 2.81 -27.20 -32.21
CA GLY A 416 2.06 -26.33 -31.29
C GLY A 416 2.49 -26.48 -29.81
N ARG A 417 3.69 -27.00 -29.58
CA ARG A 417 4.24 -27.29 -28.25
C ARG A 417 5.20 -26.18 -27.81
N LYS A 418 5.37 -26.01 -26.49
CA LYS A 418 6.34 -25.05 -25.95
C LYS A 418 7.76 -25.48 -26.31
N PHE A 419 8.59 -24.56 -26.77
CA PHE A 419 10.00 -24.81 -27.11
C PHE A 419 10.90 -24.50 -25.93
N VAL A 420 11.79 -25.43 -25.62
CA VAL A 420 12.82 -25.33 -24.58
C VAL A 420 14.16 -25.67 -25.21
N ARG A 421 15.19 -24.87 -24.91
CA ARG A 421 16.57 -25.15 -25.32
C ARG A 421 17.44 -25.33 -24.09
N ILE A 422 18.22 -26.42 -24.07
CA ILE A 422 19.24 -26.71 -23.06
C ILE A 422 20.58 -26.82 -23.78
N SER A 423 21.58 -26.09 -23.32
CA SER A 423 22.95 -26.21 -23.82
C SER A 423 23.65 -27.32 -23.04
N LEU A 424 24.18 -28.33 -23.73
CA LEU A 424 24.96 -29.41 -23.12
C LEU A 424 26.47 -29.16 -23.20
N GLY A 425 26.89 -28.14 -23.96
CA GLY A 425 28.28 -27.70 -23.99
C GLY A 425 28.75 -27.21 -22.62
N GLY A 426 29.79 -27.85 -22.09
CA GLY A 426 30.36 -27.53 -20.76
C GLY A 426 29.63 -28.19 -19.60
N VAL A 427 28.72 -29.13 -19.86
CA VAL A 427 28.13 -29.97 -18.80
C VAL A 427 29.14 -31.06 -18.43
N HIS A 428 29.55 -31.07 -17.16
CA HIS A 428 30.57 -31.98 -16.65
C HIS A 428 30.05 -32.89 -15.54
N ASP A 429 28.94 -32.53 -14.88
CA ASP A 429 28.37 -33.30 -13.78
C ASP A 429 26.96 -33.83 -14.10
N GLU A 430 26.70 -35.07 -13.71
CA GLU A 430 25.38 -35.69 -13.73
C GLU A 430 24.35 -34.89 -12.91
N SER A 431 24.78 -34.21 -11.83
CA SER A 431 23.91 -33.39 -10.99
C SER A 431 23.31 -32.20 -11.75
N GLU A 432 23.93 -31.75 -12.85
CA GLU A 432 23.34 -30.71 -13.70
C GLU A 432 22.10 -31.22 -14.45
N VAL A 433 22.01 -32.52 -14.70
CA VAL A 433 20.86 -33.16 -15.37
C VAL A 433 19.83 -33.64 -14.34
N ARG A 434 20.27 -34.29 -13.26
CA ARG A 434 19.41 -34.93 -12.24
C ARG A 434 19.21 -34.15 -10.95
N GLY A 435 19.87 -33.02 -10.75
CA GLY A 435 19.81 -32.21 -9.53
C GLY A 435 20.65 -32.77 -8.38
N HIS A 436 20.65 -32.04 -7.26
CA HIS A 436 21.33 -32.44 -6.03
C HIS A 436 20.35 -33.02 -5.01
N ARG A 437 20.83 -33.88 -4.11
CA ARG A 437 20.01 -34.33 -2.96
C ARG A 437 19.68 -33.13 -2.08
N ARG A 438 18.42 -33.06 -1.61
CA ARG A 438 17.89 -31.97 -0.75
C ARG A 438 18.69 -31.71 0.53
N THR A 439 19.46 -32.70 0.97
CA THR A 439 20.30 -32.63 2.18
C THR A 439 21.52 -31.71 2.03
N TYR A 440 21.86 -31.28 0.81
CA TYR A 440 22.96 -30.34 0.58
C TYR A 440 22.49 -28.89 0.69
N VAL A 441 23.30 -28.04 1.33
CA VAL A 441 23.05 -26.60 1.42
C VAL A 441 23.05 -26.01 0.00
N GLY A 442 21.96 -25.34 -0.39
CA GLY A 442 21.80 -24.77 -1.73
C GLY A 442 21.41 -25.78 -2.81
N ALA A 443 20.93 -26.98 -2.44
CA ALA A 443 20.48 -27.98 -3.41
C ALA A 443 19.38 -27.42 -4.34
N MET A 444 19.48 -27.74 -5.63
CA MET A 444 18.51 -27.36 -6.66
C MET A 444 18.11 -28.57 -7.51
N PRO A 445 16.90 -28.55 -8.11
CA PRO A 445 16.50 -29.52 -9.14
C PRO A 445 17.44 -29.49 -10.35
N GLY A 446 17.52 -30.58 -11.09
CA GLY A 446 18.29 -30.67 -12.31
C GLY A 446 17.73 -29.79 -13.43
N SER A 447 18.57 -29.50 -14.42
CA SER A 447 18.24 -28.63 -15.56
C SER A 447 16.98 -29.09 -16.30
N ILE A 448 16.76 -30.40 -16.44
CA ILE A 448 15.55 -30.95 -17.08
C ILE A 448 14.29 -30.48 -16.34
N MET A 449 14.23 -30.70 -15.03
CA MET A 449 13.06 -30.36 -14.21
C MET A 449 12.86 -28.85 -14.10
N GLN A 450 13.95 -28.08 -13.96
CA GLN A 450 13.88 -26.62 -13.97
C GLN A 450 13.26 -26.07 -15.26
N HIS A 451 13.64 -26.63 -16.41
CA HIS A 451 13.11 -26.19 -17.70
C HIS A 451 11.68 -26.67 -17.96
N ILE A 452 11.28 -27.83 -17.44
CA ILE A 452 9.86 -28.27 -17.46
C ILE A 452 8.99 -27.32 -16.65
N ARG A 453 9.45 -26.96 -15.45
CA ARG A 453 8.80 -25.97 -14.59
C ARG A 453 8.61 -24.64 -15.33
N LYS A 454 9.67 -24.15 -15.98
CA LYS A 454 9.64 -22.92 -16.79
C LYS A 454 8.73 -23.03 -18.02
N ALA A 455 8.65 -24.19 -18.66
CA ALA A 455 7.79 -24.43 -19.82
C ALA A 455 6.29 -24.49 -19.45
N GLY A 456 5.98 -24.87 -18.21
CA GLY A 456 4.61 -24.91 -17.68
C GLY A 456 3.68 -25.93 -18.35
N THR A 457 4.25 -26.92 -19.06
CA THR A 457 3.53 -28.03 -19.72
C THR A 457 4.35 -29.32 -19.67
N MET A 458 3.70 -30.50 -19.70
CA MET A 458 4.37 -31.82 -19.68
C MET A 458 4.81 -32.35 -21.05
N ASN A 459 4.38 -31.72 -22.14
CA ASN A 459 4.72 -32.13 -23.50
C ASN A 459 5.51 -31.07 -24.30
N PRO A 460 6.50 -30.36 -23.73
CA PRO A 460 7.32 -29.42 -24.47
C PRO A 460 8.23 -30.14 -25.49
N VAL A 461 8.77 -29.37 -26.44
CA VAL A 461 9.88 -29.77 -27.29
C VAL A 461 11.18 -29.32 -26.63
N PHE A 462 12.03 -30.27 -26.27
CA PHE A 462 13.34 -30.04 -25.70
C PHE A 462 14.39 -30.16 -26.79
N LEU A 463 15.15 -29.09 -27.02
CA LEU A 463 16.34 -29.12 -27.85
C LEU A 463 17.58 -29.21 -26.96
N LEU A 464 18.23 -30.36 -27.01
CA LEU A 464 19.53 -30.65 -26.42
C LEU A 464 20.62 -30.18 -27.38
N ASP A 465 21.13 -28.97 -27.16
CA ASP A 465 22.08 -28.31 -28.04
C ASP A 465 23.52 -28.76 -27.71
N GLU A 466 24.33 -29.02 -28.73
CA GLU A 466 25.75 -29.38 -28.59
C GLU A 466 26.01 -30.70 -27.83
N LEU A 467 25.28 -31.76 -28.20
CA LEU A 467 25.42 -33.11 -27.62
C LEU A 467 26.85 -33.69 -27.78
N ASP A 468 27.58 -33.23 -28.79
CA ASP A 468 28.97 -33.60 -29.08
C ASP A 468 30.01 -32.93 -28.18
N LYS A 469 29.60 -32.01 -27.31
CA LYS A 469 30.46 -31.32 -26.34
C LYS A 469 30.25 -31.78 -24.90
N LEU A 470 29.59 -32.92 -24.70
CA LEU A 470 29.51 -33.57 -23.40
C LEU A 470 30.88 -34.08 -23.01
N GLU A 471 31.36 -33.66 -21.85
CA GLU A 471 32.64 -34.09 -21.31
C GLU A 471 32.41 -34.92 -20.05
N ARG A 472 33.16 -36.00 -19.91
CA ARG A 472 33.10 -36.85 -18.73
C ARG A 472 34.00 -36.29 -17.64
N SER A 473 33.46 -36.09 -16.44
CA SER A 473 34.26 -35.70 -15.28
C SER A 473 34.57 -36.89 -14.37
N MET A 474 35.41 -36.65 -13.37
CA MET A 474 35.77 -37.62 -12.33
C MET A 474 34.61 -37.87 -11.33
N GLN A 475 33.58 -37.01 -11.32
CA GLN A 475 32.47 -37.04 -10.36
C GLN A 475 31.19 -37.69 -10.89
N GLY A 476 31.08 -37.92 -12.21
CA GLY A 476 29.92 -38.58 -12.80
C GLY A 476 29.97 -38.61 -14.34
N ASP A 477 29.05 -39.37 -14.94
CA ASP A 477 28.86 -39.42 -16.38
C ASP A 477 27.53 -38.75 -16.79
N PRO A 478 27.55 -37.52 -17.32
CA PRO A 478 26.33 -36.83 -17.74
C PRO A 478 25.63 -37.54 -18.91
N ALA A 479 26.36 -38.33 -19.71
CA ALA A 479 25.77 -39.11 -20.79
C ALA A 479 24.82 -40.20 -20.24
N SER A 480 25.22 -40.88 -19.17
CA SER A 480 24.38 -41.86 -18.47
C SER A 480 23.10 -41.22 -17.89
N ALA A 481 23.20 -40.00 -17.37
CA ALA A 481 22.05 -39.25 -16.87
C ALA A 481 21.05 -38.90 -17.99
N LEU A 482 21.57 -38.48 -19.14
CA LEU A 482 20.77 -38.18 -20.33
C LEU A 482 20.15 -39.45 -20.94
N LEU A 483 20.81 -40.61 -20.86
CA LEU A 483 20.21 -41.86 -21.32
C LEU A 483 18.91 -42.19 -20.59
N GLU A 484 18.85 -42.01 -19.27
CA GLU A 484 17.61 -42.23 -18.50
C GLU A 484 16.49 -41.28 -18.94
N VAL A 485 16.83 -40.02 -19.24
CA VAL A 485 15.89 -39.00 -19.72
C VAL A 485 15.37 -39.32 -21.11
N LEU A 486 16.24 -39.85 -21.98
CA LEU A 486 15.95 -40.09 -23.39
C LEU A 486 15.37 -41.48 -23.65
N ASP A 487 15.64 -42.46 -22.79
CA ASP A 487 15.18 -43.84 -22.93
C ASP A 487 13.67 -43.93 -22.64
N PRO A 488 12.83 -44.31 -23.63
CA PRO A 488 11.39 -44.48 -23.43
C PRO A 488 11.02 -45.52 -22.36
N GLU A 489 11.90 -46.47 -22.05
CA GLU A 489 11.66 -47.45 -20.98
C GLU A 489 11.85 -46.88 -19.59
N GLN A 490 12.59 -45.77 -19.44
CA GLN A 490 12.96 -45.22 -18.12
C GLN A 490 12.33 -43.84 -17.88
N ASN A 491 12.16 -43.04 -18.94
CA ASN A 491 11.76 -41.65 -18.83
C ASN A 491 10.33 -41.43 -18.30
N HIS A 492 9.47 -42.46 -18.33
CA HIS A 492 8.12 -42.41 -17.78
C HIS A 492 8.10 -42.34 -16.24
N ALA A 493 9.21 -42.69 -15.59
CA ALA A 493 9.39 -42.68 -14.15
C ALA A 493 10.71 -42.02 -13.74
N PHE A 494 11.16 -40.99 -14.49
CA PHE A 494 12.41 -40.28 -14.22
C PHE A 494 12.43 -39.69 -12.81
N VAL A 495 13.51 -39.94 -12.05
CA VAL A 495 13.66 -39.44 -10.68
C VAL A 495 14.78 -38.41 -10.59
N ASP A 496 14.39 -37.15 -10.42
CA ASP A 496 15.32 -36.09 -10.04
C ASP A 496 15.73 -36.23 -8.56
N ARG A 497 17.02 -36.08 -8.26
CA ARG A 497 17.60 -36.28 -6.91
C ARG A 497 17.09 -35.26 -5.89
N TYR A 498 16.70 -34.06 -6.34
CA TYR A 498 16.11 -33.05 -5.48
C TYR A 498 14.64 -33.39 -5.22
N LEU A 499 13.87 -33.71 -6.27
CA LEU A 499 12.44 -33.99 -6.12
C LEU A 499 12.17 -35.32 -5.41
N ASN A 500 13.03 -36.33 -5.66
CA ASN A 500 12.95 -37.68 -5.14
C ASN A 500 11.58 -38.36 -5.34
N VAL A 501 10.88 -37.98 -6.40
CA VAL A 501 9.60 -38.55 -6.84
C VAL A 501 9.64 -38.75 -8.36
N PRO A 502 8.97 -39.77 -8.90
CA PRO A 502 8.97 -40.01 -10.33
C PRO A 502 8.18 -38.92 -11.08
N PHE A 503 8.75 -38.44 -12.19
CA PHE A 503 8.11 -37.53 -13.13
C PHE A 503 8.07 -38.16 -14.53
N ASP A 504 6.90 -38.11 -15.17
CA ASP A 504 6.68 -38.69 -16.49
C ASP A 504 7.18 -37.74 -17.60
N LEU A 505 8.33 -38.08 -18.19
CA LEU A 505 8.94 -37.38 -19.33
C LEU A 505 8.58 -38.00 -20.68
N SER A 506 7.80 -39.09 -20.73
CA SER A 506 7.50 -39.82 -21.98
C SER A 506 6.83 -38.95 -23.05
N ARG A 507 6.17 -37.86 -22.63
CA ARG A 507 5.44 -36.93 -23.50
C ARG A 507 6.30 -35.77 -24.01
N VAL A 508 7.50 -35.60 -23.45
CA VAL A 508 8.47 -34.61 -23.91
C VAL A 508 9.00 -35.04 -25.28
N PHE A 509 9.07 -34.09 -26.21
CA PHE A 509 9.64 -34.34 -27.52
C PHE A 509 11.09 -33.89 -27.51
N PHE A 510 12.03 -34.84 -27.45
CA PHE A 510 13.45 -34.53 -27.47
C PHE A 510 13.99 -34.40 -28.90
N LEU A 511 14.81 -33.38 -29.10
CA LEU A 511 15.62 -33.09 -30.27
C LEU A 511 17.06 -32.89 -29.80
N ALA A 512 18.03 -33.33 -30.58
CA ALA A 512 19.44 -33.08 -30.33
C ALA A 512 20.07 -32.29 -31.49
N THR A 513 21.12 -31.53 -31.18
CA THR A 513 22.03 -30.98 -32.19
C THR A 513 23.46 -31.42 -31.87
N ALA A 514 24.26 -31.61 -32.91
CA ALA A 514 25.69 -31.79 -32.78
C ALA A 514 26.43 -31.13 -33.95
N ASN A 515 27.72 -30.86 -33.79
CA ASN A 515 28.58 -30.46 -34.89
C ASN A 515 29.31 -31.65 -35.51
N VAL A 516 29.75 -32.60 -34.68
CA VAL A 516 30.48 -33.81 -35.12
C VAL A 516 29.83 -35.06 -34.55
N VAL A 517 29.34 -35.95 -35.42
CA VAL A 517 28.66 -37.20 -35.01
C VAL A 517 29.56 -38.09 -34.15
N ASP A 518 30.84 -38.21 -34.50
CA ASP A 518 31.79 -39.12 -33.86
C ASP A 518 32.13 -38.75 -32.42
N ARG A 519 31.85 -37.51 -32.02
CA ARG A 519 32.08 -37.02 -30.65
C ARG A 519 30.88 -37.25 -29.73
N ILE A 520 29.73 -37.66 -30.27
CA ILE A 520 28.58 -38.04 -29.46
C ILE A 520 28.90 -39.38 -28.76
N PRO A 521 28.68 -39.51 -27.45
CA PRO A 521 28.85 -40.77 -26.74
C PRO A 521 28.07 -41.91 -27.43
N GLY A 522 28.74 -43.03 -27.68
CA GLY A 522 28.17 -44.17 -28.43
C GLY A 522 26.76 -44.58 -27.98
N PRO A 523 26.51 -44.78 -26.66
CA PRO A 523 25.18 -45.13 -26.17
C PRO A 523 24.07 -44.12 -26.50
N LEU A 524 24.39 -42.81 -26.52
CA LEU A 524 23.44 -41.76 -26.90
C LEU A 524 23.23 -41.73 -28.41
N ARG A 525 24.31 -41.93 -29.18
CA ARG A 525 24.25 -41.98 -30.65
C ARG A 525 23.35 -43.12 -31.13
N ASP A 526 23.40 -44.28 -30.48
CA ASP A 526 22.56 -45.44 -30.81
C ASP A 526 21.06 -45.22 -30.54
N ARG A 527 20.72 -44.14 -29.82
CA ARG A 527 19.34 -43.69 -29.57
C ARG A 527 18.93 -42.54 -30.48
N CYS A 528 19.80 -42.08 -31.38
CA CYS A 528 19.56 -40.96 -32.28
C CYS A 528 19.32 -41.42 -33.73
N GLU A 529 18.34 -40.80 -34.39
CA GLU A 529 18.25 -40.78 -35.84
C GLU A 529 18.96 -39.51 -36.35
N VAL A 530 20.09 -39.70 -37.01
CA VAL A 530 20.97 -38.60 -37.46
C VAL A 530 20.50 -38.08 -38.82
N ILE A 531 20.30 -36.76 -38.92
CA ILE A 531 20.00 -36.02 -40.15
C ILE A 531 21.14 -35.07 -40.50
#